data_AF-A0A166EXU9-F1
#
_entry.id   AF-A0A166EXU9-F1
#
_cell.length_a   1.000
_cell.length_b   1.000
_cell.length_c   1.000
_cell.angle_alpha   90.00
_cell.angle_beta   90.00
_cell.angle_gamma   90.00
#
_symmetry.space_group_name_H-M   'P 1'
#
loop_
_entity.id
_entity.type
_entity.pdbx_description
1 polymer ?
#
loop_
_entity_poly.entity_id
_entity_poly.type
_entity_poly.pdbx_seq_one_letter_code
_entity_poly.pdbx_strand_id
1 'polypeptide(L)'
;MSSKDQEEGKSRFPLLFSYVTIKIDPVKSVEILEDDQATAAAQDAVSKVYIGYLSFYGDWIDTEDREHSDYLIHLLRSGLPKSSPDEFIEEHMCTPVFPNTDHPSREPLMPSARLPISWTDCYHASFETVSLRVPYPISTLSSTVPKATLQK
;
A
#
# COMPACT_ATOMS: atom_id res chain seq x y z
N MET A 1 25.05 0.49 -30.84
CA MET A 1 24.36 -0.81 -30.96
C MET A 1 22.93 -0.63 -30.49
N SER A 2 22.02 -1.26 -31.24
CA SER A 2 20.58 -1.07 -31.27
C SER A 2 19.87 -1.38 -29.95
N SER A 3 18.75 -0.69 -29.79
CA SER A 3 17.59 -0.92 -28.92
C SER A 3 17.21 -2.38 -28.67
N LYS A 4 16.65 -2.56 -27.47
CA LYS A 4 15.45 -3.35 -27.08
C LYS A 4 15.73 -4.23 -25.85
N ASP A 5 14.67 -4.40 -25.05
CA ASP A 5 14.52 -5.41 -23.99
C ASP A 5 14.93 -5.02 -22.56
N GLN A 6 14.41 -3.89 -22.08
CA GLN A 6 14.01 -3.80 -20.67
C GLN A 6 12.47 -3.86 -20.61
N GLU A 7 11.92 -5.06 -20.88
CA GLU A 7 10.61 -5.41 -20.34
C GLU A 7 10.79 -5.45 -18.82
N GLU A 8 10.44 -4.33 -18.19
CA GLU A 8 10.25 -4.21 -16.76
C GLU A 8 9.17 -5.22 -16.37
N GLY A 9 9.61 -6.40 -15.90
CA GLY A 9 8.75 -7.40 -15.30
C GLY A 9 8.05 -6.79 -14.10
N LYS A 10 6.89 -6.18 -14.33
CA LYS A 10 6.05 -5.57 -13.30
C LYS A 10 5.64 -6.69 -12.35
N SER A 11 6.35 -6.80 -11.22
CA SER A 11 5.94 -7.69 -10.13
C SER A 11 4.46 -7.45 -9.86
N ARG A 12 3.65 -8.50 -9.91
CA ARG A 12 2.21 -8.42 -9.59
C ARG A 12 1.95 -8.11 -8.12
N PHE A 13 3.00 -8.21 -7.30
CA PHE A 13 2.97 -7.98 -5.87
C PHE A 13 3.81 -6.76 -5.52
N PRO A 14 3.33 -5.92 -4.60
CA PRO A 14 4.14 -4.82 -4.10
C PRO A 14 5.38 -5.39 -3.40
N LEU A 15 6.52 -4.76 -3.65
CA LEU A 15 7.78 -5.18 -3.04
C LEU A 15 7.81 -4.74 -1.57
N LEU A 16 8.20 -5.64 -0.67
CA LEU A 16 8.46 -5.27 0.72
C LEU A 16 9.58 -4.22 0.79
N PHE A 17 9.51 -3.37 1.82
CA PHE A 17 10.47 -2.30 2.07
C PHE A 17 10.52 -1.24 0.97
N SER A 18 9.36 -0.95 0.36
CA SER A 18 9.24 0.04 -0.71
C SER A 18 8.11 1.03 -0.45
N TYR A 19 8.23 2.22 -1.04
CA TYR A 19 7.12 3.18 -1.09
C TYR A 19 6.16 2.79 -2.19
N VAL A 20 4.88 2.71 -1.83
CA VAL A 20 3.79 2.37 -2.73
C VAL A 20 2.75 3.48 -2.76
N THR A 21 2.11 3.63 -3.92
CA THR A 21 0.94 4.49 -4.05
C THR A 21 -0.31 3.63 -3.87
N ILE A 22 -1.20 4.05 -2.97
CA ILE A 22 -2.39 3.32 -2.60
C ILE A 22 -3.60 4.11 -3.07
N LYS A 23 -4.51 3.43 -3.75
CA LYS A 23 -5.81 3.97 -4.16
C LYS A 23 -6.87 2.96 -3.78
N ILE A 24 -7.78 3.37 -2.91
CA ILE A 24 -8.85 2.51 -2.40
C ILE A 24 -10.09 2.74 -3.26
N ASP A 25 -10.72 1.65 -3.68
CA ASP A 25 -12.05 1.68 -4.30
C ASP A 25 -13.08 1.42 -3.18
N PRO A 26 -13.76 2.47 -2.67
CA PRO A 26 -14.57 2.35 -1.47
C PRO A 26 -15.71 1.35 -1.64
N VAL A 27 -16.32 1.28 -2.83
CA VAL A 27 -17.45 0.37 -3.09
C VAL A 27 -16.96 -1.09 -3.09
N LYS A 28 -15.86 -1.38 -3.79
CA LYS A 28 -15.29 -2.74 -3.78
C LYS A 28 -14.78 -3.16 -2.41
N SER A 29 -14.28 -2.22 -1.61
CA SER A 29 -13.81 -2.52 -0.26
C SER A 29 -14.92 -2.98 0.68
N VAL A 30 -16.16 -2.53 0.48
CA VAL A 30 -17.30 -2.92 1.32
C VAL A 30 -18.18 -4.01 0.72
N GLU A 31 -17.98 -4.35 -0.56
CA GLU A 31 -18.77 -5.38 -1.28
C GLU A 31 -18.78 -6.72 -0.55
N ILE A 32 -17.64 -7.12 0.04
CA ILE A 32 -17.49 -8.36 0.82
C ILE A 32 -18.36 -8.40 2.08
N LEU A 33 -18.81 -7.25 2.58
CA LEU A 33 -19.67 -7.17 3.77
C LEU A 33 -21.13 -7.48 3.45
N GLU A 34 -21.51 -7.50 2.17
CA GLU A 34 -22.89 -7.70 1.71
C GLU A 34 -23.91 -6.79 2.42
N ASP A 35 -23.47 -5.55 2.75
CA ASP A 35 -24.25 -4.57 3.50
C ASP A 35 -24.64 -3.39 2.60
N ASP A 36 -25.95 -3.25 2.34
CA ASP A 36 -26.53 -2.19 1.52
C ASP A 36 -26.27 -0.79 2.09
N GLN A 37 -26.27 -0.64 3.42
CA GLN A 37 -26.00 0.64 4.07
C GLN A 37 -24.53 1.03 3.91
N ALA A 38 -23.61 0.07 4.10
CA ALA A 38 -22.19 0.29 3.86
C ALA A 38 -21.91 0.64 2.39
N THR A 39 -22.57 -0.06 1.47
CA THR A 39 -22.45 0.17 0.02
C THR A 39 -22.94 1.56 -0.36
N ALA A 40 -24.09 2.00 0.16
CA ALA A 40 -24.61 3.34 -0.09
C ALA A 40 -23.66 4.43 0.44
N ALA A 41 -23.13 4.26 1.65
CA ALA A 41 -22.16 5.20 2.21
C ALA A 41 -20.83 5.23 1.40
N ALA A 42 -20.41 4.09 0.88
CA ALA A 42 -19.21 3.97 0.06
C ALA A 42 -19.33 4.64 -1.33
N GLN A 43 -20.55 4.73 -1.88
CA GLN A 43 -20.78 5.41 -3.16
C GLN A 43 -20.49 6.92 -3.08
N ASP A 44 -20.74 7.53 -1.92
CA ASP A 44 -20.47 8.95 -1.67
C ASP A 44 -19.01 9.21 -1.24
N ALA A 45 -18.22 8.15 -1.00
CA ALA A 45 -16.85 8.28 -0.51
C ALA A 45 -15.88 8.68 -1.63
N VAL A 46 -15.07 9.71 -1.36
CA VAL A 46 -14.04 10.17 -2.31
C VAL A 46 -12.78 9.31 -2.19
N SER A 47 -12.46 8.59 -3.26
CA SER A 47 -11.18 7.88 -3.40
C SER A 47 -10.02 8.88 -3.52
N LYS A 48 -9.10 8.84 -2.55
CA LYS A 48 -7.86 9.62 -2.56
C LYS A 48 -6.67 8.73 -2.88
N VAL A 49 -5.60 9.37 -3.32
CA VAL A 49 -4.30 8.73 -3.52
C VAL A 49 -3.47 8.93 -2.27
N TYR A 50 -3.03 7.84 -1.67
CA TYR A 50 -2.18 7.81 -0.50
C TYR A 50 -0.79 7.30 -0.89
N ILE A 51 0.22 7.66 -0.12
CA ILE A 51 1.55 7.08 -0.22
C ILE A 51 1.82 6.38 1.11
N GLY A 52 2.41 5.20 1.05
CA GLY A 52 2.79 4.46 2.24
C GLY A 52 4.09 3.70 2.03
N TYR A 53 4.80 3.47 3.12
CA TYR A 53 5.93 2.56 3.14
C TYR A 53 5.45 1.19 3.58
N LEU A 54 5.64 0.20 2.71
CA LEU A 54 5.23 -1.17 2.98
C LEU A 54 6.37 -1.85 3.76
N SER A 55 6.14 -2.14 5.04
CA SER A 55 7.18 -2.69 5.91
C SER A 55 7.15 -4.22 5.92
N PHE A 56 5.99 -4.82 6.15
CA PHE A 56 5.84 -6.27 6.29
C PHE A 56 4.48 -6.75 5.79
N TYR A 57 4.30 -8.07 5.75
CA TYR A 57 2.96 -8.65 5.74
C TYR A 57 2.23 -8.26 7.03
N GLY A 58 0.93 -8.01 6.93
CA GLY A 58 0.12 -7.74 8.10
C GLY A 58 -0.17 -9.02 8.89
N ASP A 59 -0.65 -8.84 10.12
CA ASP A 59 -0.93 -9.92 11.05
C ASP A 59 -2.29 -10.60 10.80
N TRP A 60 -3.09 -10.08 9.85
CA TRP A 60 -4.40 -10.65 9.57
C TRP A 60 -4.27 -11.98 8.81
N ILE A 61 -4.47 -13.08 9.54
CA ILE A 61 -4.56 -14.42 8.98
C ILE A 61 -6.00 -14.87 9.08
N ASP A 62 -6.75 -14.67 8.02
CA ASP A 62 -8.03 -15.36 7.82
C ASP A 62 -7.77 -16.58 6.95
N THR A 63 -7.92 -17.76 7.53
CA THR A 63 -7.64 -19.03 6.85
C THR A 63 -8.63 -19.33 5.72
N GLU A 64 -9.78 -18.64 5.71
CA GLU A 64 -10.82 -18.74 4.69
C GLU A 64 -10.61 -17.70 3.57
N ASP A 65 -10.07 -16.53 3.90
CA ASP A 65 -9.71 -15.47 2.93
C ASP A 65 -8.37 -15.76 2.22
N ARG A 66 -8.41 -16.73 1.30
CA ARG A 66 -7.23 -17.13 0.49
C ARG A 66 -6.99 -16.25 -0.74
N GLU A 67 -7.87 -15.29 -0.97
CA GLU A 67 -7.86 -14.46 -2.18
C GLU A 67 -7.22 -13.09 -1.94
N HIS A 68 -6.82 -12.78 -0.70
CA HIS A 68 -6.16 -11.52 -0.36
C HIS A 68 -4.84 -11.76 0.36
N SER A 69 -3.93 -10.80 0.23
CA SER A 69 -2.73 -10.69 1.05
C SER A 69 -2.84 -9.46 1.93
N ASP A 70 -2.56 -9.60 3.22
CA ASP A 70 -2.53 -8.49 4.16
C ASP A 70 -1.12 -7.87 4.23
N TYR A 71 -1.07 -6.55 4.25
CA TYR A 71 0.17 -5.78 4.30
C TYR A 71 0.10 -4.72 5.39
N LEU A 72 1.17 -4.62 6.18
CA LEU A 72 1.35 -3.52 7.12
C LEU A 72 2.02 -2.34 6.42
N ILE A 73 1.34 -1.20 6.45
CA ILE A 73 1.76 0.01 5.75
C ILE A 73 1.89 1.16 6.75
N HIS A 74 3.05 1.83 6.72
CA HIS A 74 3.26 3.10 7.41
C HIS A 74 2.83 4.22 6.46
N LEU A 75 1.77 4.93 6.82
CA LEU A 75 1.23 5.98 5.96
C LEU A 75 2.17 7.19 5.94
N LEU A 76 2.47 7.66 4.74
CA LEU A 76 3.19 8.91 4.55
C LEU A 76 2.19 10.05 4.69
N ARG A 77 2.45 10.94 5.64
CA ARG A 77 1.61 12.11 5.92
C ARG A 77 2.31 13.40 5.49
N SER A 78 1.51 14.40 5.17
CA SER A 78 2.00 15.76 4.89
C SER A 78 1.87 16.63 6.13
N GLY A 79 2.95 17.35 6.49
CA GLY A 79 3.04 18.18 7.69
C GLY A 79 3.18 17.38 9.00
N LEU A 80 3.22 18.07 10.15
CA LEU A 80 3.40 17.48 11.48
C LEU A 80 2.11 16.85 12.07
N PRO A 81 2.23 15.86 12.98
CA PRO A 81 1.08 15.22 13.61
C PRO A 81 0.41 16.21 14.54
N LYS A 82 -0.91 16.13 14.62
CA LYS A 82 -1.65 16.93 15.60
C LYS A 82 -1.35 16.38 16.99
N SER A 83 -0.91 17.25 17.90
CA SER A 83 -0.77 16.86 19.30
C SER A 83 -2.12 16.47 19.89
N SER A 84 -2.14 15.38 20.63
CA SER A 84 -3.30 14.90 21.38
C SER A 84 -2.83 14.41 22.74
N PRO A 85 -2.99 15.21 23.82
CA PRO A 85 -2.59 14.82 25.16
C PRO A 85 -3.30 13.56 25.66
N ASP A 86 -4.57 13.37 25.29
CA ASP A 86 -5.39 12.22 25.70
C ASP A 86 -4.87 10.90 25.11
N GLU A 87 -4.26 10.97 23.92
CA GLU A 87 -3.64 9.83 23.24
C GLU A 87 -2.11 9.78 23.45
N PHE A 88 -1.58 10.69 24.27
CA PHE A 88 -0.13 10.86 24.50
C PHE A 88 0.66 11.08 23.20
N ILE A 89 0.07 11.80 22.24
CA ILE A 89 0.68 12.13 20.94
C ILE A 89 1.24 13.54 20.98
N GLU A 90 2.51 13.68 20.62
CA GLU A 90 3.20 14.97 20.45
C GLU A 90 3.61 15.19 18.99
N GLU A 91 3.72 16.45 18.56
CA GLU A 91 4.06 16.79 17.16
C GLU A 91 5.40 16.19 16.70
N HIS A 92 6.33 16.00 17.63
CA HIS A 92 7.64 15.45 17.34
C HIS A 92 7.69 13.91 17.36
N MET A 93 6.55 13.23 17.53
CA MET A 93 6.45 11.77 17.41
C MET A 93 6.40 11.32 15.94
N CYS A 94 7.28 11.89 15.12
CA CYS A 94 7.40 11.57 13.71
C CYS A 94 8.85 11.60 13.24
N THR A 95 9.10 11.08 12.05
CA THR A 95 10.40 11.13 11.38
C THR A 95 10.23 11.78 10.02
N PRO A 96 11.00 12.83 9.69
CA PRO A 96 10.89 13.49 8.39
C PRO A 96 11.38 12.56 7.28
N VAL A 97 10.87 12.75 6.07
CA VAL A 97 11.31 12.04 4.87
C VAL A 97 11.89 13.04 3.88
N PHE A 98 13.10 12.76 3.39
CA PHE A 98 13.79 13.64 2.46
C PHE A 98 12.92 13.97 1.24
N PRO A 99 12.80 15.25 0.82
CA PRO A 99 13.68 16.38 1.12
C PRO A 99 13.40 17.12 2.42
N ASN A 100 12.38 16.72 3.20
CA ASN A 100 12.09 17.39 4.46
C ASN A 100 13.21 17.14 5.49
N THR A 101 13.67 18.20 6.13
CA THR A 101 14.67 18.14 7.21
C THR A 101 14.17 18.78 8.50
N ASP A 102 12.90 19.19 8.54
CA ASP A 102 12.32 19.91 9.67
C ASP A 102 11.87 18.94 10.77
N HIS A 103 12.80 18.59 11.65
CA HIS A 103 12.51 17.89 12.90
C HIS A 103 13.58 18.19 13.95
N PRO A 104 13.21 18.44 15.22
CA PRO A 104 14.17 18.88 16.24
C PRO A 104 15.24 17.82 16.60
N SER A 105 14.96 16.53 16.42
CA SER A 105 15.80 15.45 16.98
C SER A 105 15.98 14.21 16.10
N ARG A 106 15.41 14.18 14.89
CA ARG A 106 15.40 12.97 14.03
C ARG A 106 15.96 13.35 12.68
N GLU A 107 16.93 12.57 12.23
CA GLU A 107 17.44 12.72 10.87
C GLU A 107 16.39 12.23 9.85
N PRO A 108 16.33 12.86 8.67
CA PRO A 108 15.42 12.44 7.62
C PRO A 108 15.71 11.05 7.09
N LEU A 109 14.65 10.29 6.86
CA LEU A 109 14.74 9.07 6.09
C LEU A 109 15.08 9.41 4.64
N MET A 110 15.98 8.61 4.06
CA MET A 110 16.42 8.76 2.67
C MET A 110 15.86 7.61 1.82
N PRO A 111 14.71 7.80 1.15
CA PRO A 111 14.19 6.84 0.19
C PRO A 111 15.21 6.58 -0.94
N SER A 112 15.34 5.32 -1.36
CA SER A 112 16.17 4.93 -2.50
C SER A 112 15.66 5.51 -3.83
N ALA A 113 14.34 5.65 -3.95
CA ALA A 113 13.66 6.33 -5.05
C ALA A 113 13.08 7.65 -4.56
N ARG A 114 13.16 8.70 -5.38
CA ARG A 114 12.57 10.00 -5.02
C ARG A 114 11.06 9.89 -4.91
N LEU A 115 10.50 10.49 -3.87
CA LEU A 115 9.06 10.69 -3.74
C LEU A 115 8.54 11.60 -4.87
N PRO A 116 7.22 11.56 -5.17
CA PRO A 116 6.62 12.48 -6.13
C PRO A 116 6.91 13.95 -5.77
N ILE A 117 7.06 14.80 -6.79
CA ILE A 117 7.55 16.18 -6.62
C ILE A 117 6.67 17.07 -5.72
N SER A 118 5.39 16.73 -5.55
CA SER A 118 4.46 17.43 -4.67
C SER A 118 4.56 17.01 -3.20
N TRP A 119 5.34 15.97 -2.88
CA TRP A 119 5.47 15.38 -1.54
C TRP A 119 6.83 15.76 -0.93
N THR A 120 6.98 17.05 -0.61
CA THR A 120 8.23 17.62 -0.09
C THR A 120 8.23 17.82 1.42
N ASP A 121 7.05 18.00 2.03
CA ASP A 121 6.85 18.19 3.47
C ASP A 121 6.19 16.93 4.05
N CYS A 122 6.97 15.86 4.17
CA CYS A 122 6.46 14.54 4.49
C CYS A 122 7.13 13.91 5.71
N TYR A 123 6.34 13.14 6.45
CA TYR A 123 6.75 12.49 7.69
C TYR A 123 6.18 11.07 7.77
N HIS A 124 6.83 10.23 8.57
CA HIS A 124 6.21 9.03 9.14
C HIS A 124 5.92 9.28 10.61
N ALA A 125 4.65 9.24 11.02
CA ALA A 125 4.31 9.25 12.43
C ALA A 125 4.45 7.83 13.01
N SER A 126 4.97 7.73 14.24
CA SER A 126 5.26 6.44 14.87
C SER A 126 4.02 5.55 15.08
N PHE A 127 2.83 6.15 15.06
CA PHE A 127 1.54 5.52 15.34
C PHE A 127 0.63 5.41 14.11
N GLU A 128 1.00 5.98 12.95
CA GLU A 128 0.18 5.94 11.74
C GLU A 128 0.52 4.71 10.89
N THR A 129 0.00 3.56 11.32
CA THR A 129 0.03 2.31 10.55
C THR A 129 -1.36 1.86 10.16
N VAL A 130 -1.47 1.22 8.99
CA VAL A 130 -2.71 0.59 8.52
C VAL A 130 -2.41 -0.80 7.95
N SER A 131 -3.31 -1.73 8.19
CA SER A 131 -3.34 -3.01 7.47
C SER A 131 -4.17 -2.85 6.21
N LEU A 132 -3.62 -3.27 5.07
CA LEU A 132 -4.29 -3.22 3.77
C LEU A 132 -4.38 -4.61 3.16
N ARG A 133 -5.61 -5.06 2.91
CA ARG A 133 -5.87 -6.25 2.11
C ARG A 133 -5.77 -5.92 0.63
N VAL A 134 -4.92 -6.65 -0.08
CA VAL A 134 -4.74 -6.53 -1.52
C VAL A 134 -5.15 -7.83 -2.19
N PRO A 135 -6.05 -7.80 -3.18
CA PRO A 135 -6.46 -9.00 -3.90
C PRO A 135 -5.25 -9.70 -4.54
N TYR A 136 -5.13 -10.99 -4.28
CA TYR A 136 -4.16 -11.89 -4.90
C TYR A 136 -4.78 -12.40 -6.22
N PRO A 137 -4.23 -12.05 -7.40
CA PRO A 137 -4.71 -12.65 -8.63
C PRO A 137 -4.26 -14.12 -8.67
N ILE A 138 -5.13 -15.04 -8.24
CA ILE A 138 -4.98 -16.46 -8.56
C ILE A 138 -5.08 -16.54 -10.08
N SER A 139 -3.94 -16.66 -10.77
CA SER A 139 -3.99 -17.07 -12.17
C SER A 139 -4.64 -18.44 -12.19
N THR A 140 -5.83 -18.55 -12.76
CA THR A 140 -6.29 -19.83 -13.29
C THR A 140 -5.24 -20.27 -14.29
N LEU A 141 -4.31 -21.13 -13.86
CA LEU A 141 -3.53 -21.96 -14.75
C LEU A 141 -4.56 -22.84 -15.45
N SER A 142 -5.09 -22.36 -16.58
CA SER A 142 -5.82 -23.19 -17.52
C SER A 142 -4.86 -24.28 -17.93
N SER A 143 -4.94 -25.43 -17.28
CA SER A 143 -4.25 -26.64 -17.69
C SER A 143 -4.92 -27.12 -18.97
N THR A 144 -4.63 -26.45 -20.08
CA THR A 144 -4.87 -27.01 -21.40
C THR A 144 -3.81 -28.08 -21.58
N VAL A 145 -4.13 -29.30 -21.15
CA VAL A 145 -3.32 -30.49 -21.44
C VAL A 145 -3.33 -30.66 -22.97
N PRO A 146 -2.20 -30.55 -23.69
CA PRO A 146 -2.18 -30.93 -25.09
C PRO A 146 -2.35 -32.45 -25.16
N LYS A 147 -3.48 -32.91 -25.72
CA LYS A 147 -3.67 -34.30 -26.13
C LYS A 147 -2.63 -34.62 -27.20
N ALA A 148 -1.56 -35.32 -26.83
CA ALA A 148 -0.69 -35.99 -27.78
C ALA A 148 -1.51 -37.10 -28.47
N THR A 149 -1.84 -36.89 -29.74
CA THR A 149 -2.41 -37.92 -30.60
C THR A 149 -1.24 -38.64 -31.27
N LEU A 150 -0.95 -39.86 -30.80
CA LEU A 150 -0.08 -40.80 -31.52
C LEU A 150 -0.86 -41.33 -32.73
N GLN A 151 -0.42 -40.98 -33.94
CA GLN A 151 -0.84 -41.70 -35.15
C GLN A 151 -0.06 -43.02 -35.26
N LYS A 152 -0.78 -44.07 -35.67
CA LYS A 152 -0.30 -45.45 -35.86
C LYS A 152 0.68 -45.60 -37.01
#